data_AF-W6W3B4-F1
#
_entry.id   AF-W6W3B4-F1
#
_cell.length_a   1.000
_cell.length_b   1.000
_cell.length_c   1.000
_cell.angle_alpha   90.00
_cell.angle_beta   90.00
_cell.angle_gamma   90.00
#
_symmetry.space_group_name_H-M   'P 1'
#
loop_
_entity.id
_entity.type
_entity.pdbx_description
1 polymer ?
#
loop_
_entity_poly.entity_id
_entity_poly.type
_entity_poly.pdbx_seq_one_letter_code
_entity_poly.pdbx_strand_id
1 'polypeptide(L)'
;MQQNHACDITLVSARSILKNVEWELLAAFFRTLWALFWRSMLVLIINAAATYGLAHLAHAVSEPSDLAVKARLSLAFLPAAILFLLLALNRGMAGALLIEAGSPLSDGQWRRAYLALFAGATFIVIIEIITAPILPTDPWLAMRSLLPMLVFVILWLALAGGLARSPDRTLKA
;
A
#
# COMPACT_ATOMS: atom_id res chain seq x y z
N MET A 1 -48.92 -31.27 -15.08
CA MET A 1 -47.80 -31.32 -14.11
C MET A 1 -46.46 -31.00 -14.80
N GLN A 2 -46.33 -29.88 -15.51
CA GLN A 2 -45.12 -29.56 -16.30
C GLN A 2 -44.49 -28.20 -15.91
N GLN A 3 -45.10 -27.48 -14.97
CA GLN A 3 -44.68 -26.13 -14.55
C GLN A 3 -43.56 -26.13 -13.49
N ASN A 4 -43.34 -27.23 -12.77
CA ASN A 4 -42.34 -27.27 -11.69
C ASN A 4 -40.90 -27.36 -12.19
N HIS A 5 -40.66 -27.93 -13.37
CA HIS A 5 -39.29 -28.08 -13.90
C HIS A 5 -38.66 -26.79 -14.43
N ALA A 6 -39.47 -25.82 -14.87
CA ALA A 6 -38.94 -24.54 -15.37
C ALA A 6 -38.42 -23.63 -14.23
N CYS A 7 -39.00 -23.74 -13.04
CA CYS A 7 -38.62 -22.94 -11.87
C CYS A 7 -37.30 -23.41 -11.23
N ASP A 8 -37.02 -24.71 -11.24
CA ASP A 8 -35.77 -25.25 -10.69
C ASP A 8 -34.54 -24.88 -11.54
N ILE A 9 -34.68 -24.85 -12.88
CA ILE A 9 -33.56 -24.55 -13.78
C ILE A 9 -33.10 -23.09 -13.65
N THR A 10 -34.05 -22.15 -13.45
CA THR A 10 -33.72 -20.73 -13.26
C THR A 10 -33.07 -20.46 -11.90
N LEU A 11 -33.49 -21.17 -10.85
CA LEU A 11 -32.90 -21.08 -9.51
C LEU A 11 -31.47 -21.63 -9.45
N VAL A 12 -31.21 -22.77 -10.11
CA VAL A 12 -29.87 -23.36 -10.21
C VAL A 12 -28.94 -22.47 -11.03
N SER A 13 -29.43 -21.92 -12.15
CA SER A 13 -28.67 -20.97 -12.98
C SER A 13 -28.31 -19.70 -12.21
N ALA A 14 -29.28 -19.06 -11.54
CA ALA A 14 -29.05 -17.86 -10.73
C ALA A 14 -28.05 -18.10 -9.59
N ARG A 15 -28.12 -19.26 -8.91
CA ARG A 15 -27.16 -19.63 -7.85
C ARG A 15 -25.76 -19.86 -8.40
N SER A 16 -25.63 -20.43 -9.60
CA SER A 16 -24.32 -20.63 -10.24
C SER A 16 -23.67 -19.31 -10.65
N ILE A 17 -24.47 -18.37 -11.17
CA ILE A 17 -24.01 -17.03 -11.56
C ILE A 17 -23.55 -16.26 -10.33
N LEU A 18 -24.31 -16.29 -9.24
CA LEU A 18 -23.96 -15.60 -8.00
C LEU A 18 -22.62 -16.09 -7.43
N LYS A 19 -22.43 -17.41 -7.36
CA LYS A 19 -21.16 -18.00 -6.90
C LYS A 19 -19.98 -17.60 -7.78
N ASN A 20 -20.15 -17.62 -9.10
CA ASN A 20 -19.09 -17.24 -10.03
C ASN A 20 -18.66 -15.77 -9.84
N VAL A 21 -19.62 -14.87 -9.58
CA VAL A 21 -19.33 -13.46 -9.30
C VAL A 21 -18.57 -13.28 -7.98
N GLU A 22 -18.91 -14.02 -6.92
CA GLU A 22 -18.18 -13.96 -5.64
C GLU A 22 -16.72 -14.43 -5.78
N TRP A 23 -16.49 -15.52 -6.52
CA TRP A 23 -15.14 -16.03 -6.77
C TRP A 23 -14.28 -15.07 -7.59
N GLU A 24 -14.87 -14.44 -8.62
CA GLU A 24 -14.21 -13.42 -9.43
C GLU A 24 -13.77 -12.21 -8.59
N LEU A 25 -14.67 -11.73 -7.71
CA LEU A 25 -14.38 -10.61 -6.81
C LEU A 25 -13.27 -10.95 -5.82
N LEU A 26 -13.32 -12.14 -5.22
CA LEU A 26 -12.30 -12.62 -4.29
C LEU A 26 -10.94 -12.74 -4.99
N ALA A 27 -10.91 -13.30 -6.21
CA ALA A 27 -9.70 -13.43 -7.00
C ALA A 27 -9.11 -12.06 -7.38
N ALA A 28 -9.95 -11.10 -7.77
CA ALA A 28 -9.54 -9.72 -8.06
C ALA A 28 -8.98 -9.02 -6.82
N PHE A 29 -9.61 -9.21 -5.66
CA PHE A 29 -9.14 -8.70 -4.37
C PHE A 29 -7.74 -9.23 -4.04
N PHE A 30 -7.54 -10.56 -4.08
CA PHE A 30 -6.23 -11.15 -3.75
C PHE A 30 -5.14 -10.76 -4.75
N ARG A 31 -5.43 -10.71 -6.05
CA ARG A 31 -4.48 -10.23 -7.06
C ARG A 31 -4.08 -8.78 -6.81
N THR A 32 -5.05 -7.93 -6.48
CA THR A 32 -4.80 -6.51 -6.16
C THR A 32 -3.99 -6.35 -4.88
N LEU A 33 -4.38 -7.08 -3.82
CA LEU A 33 -3.68 -7.09 -2.54
C LEU A 33 -2.22 -7.52 -2.71
N TRP A 34 -2.00 -8.60 -3.47
CA TRP A 34 -0.67 -9.12 -3.77
C TRP A 34 0.18 -8.13 -4.55
N ALA A 35 -0.39 -7.49 -5.58
CA ALA A 35 0.30 -6.48 -6.36
C ALA A 35 0.66 -5.24 -5.51
N LEU A 36 -0.25 -4.77 -4.65
CA LEU A 36 0.01 -3.69 -3.70
C LEU A 36 1.12 -4.07 -2.73
N PHE A 37 1.01 -5.25 -2.12
CA PHE A 37 1.98 -5.78 -1.16
C PHE A 37 3.41 -5.78 -1.74
N TRP A 38 3.63 -6.41 -2.89
CA TRP A 38 4.98 -6.52 -3.45
C TRP A 38 5.57 -5.17 -3.85
N ARG A 39 4.77 -4.29 -4.47
CA ARG A 39 5.27 -2.99 -4.90
C ARG A 39 5.58 -2.08 -3.71
N SER A 40 4.73 -2.10 -2.68
CA SER A 40 5.03 -1.42 -1.42
C SER A 40 6.27 -2.01 -0.76
N MET A 41 6.43 -3.34 -0.73
CA MET A 41 7.60 -3.99 -0.15
C MET A 41 8.89 -3.57 -0.87
N LEU A 42 8.91 -3.51 -2.20
CA LEU A 42 10.08 -3.02 -2.94
C LEU A 42 10.46 -1.60 -2.53
N VAL A 43 9.49 -0.69 -2.45
CA VAL A 43 9.74 0.70 -1.99
C VAL A 43 10.28 0.71 -0.56
N LEU A 44 9.74 -0.11 0.33
CA LEU A 44 10.18 -0.19 1.72
C LEU A 44 11.58 -0.80 1.87
N ILE A 45 11.95 -1.78 1.03
CA ILE A 45 13.31 -2.34 0.97
C ILE A 45 14.29 -1.27 0.50
N ILE A 46 13.96 -0.54 -0.58
CA ILE A 46 14.78 0.57 -1.07
C ILE A 46 14.92 1.64 0.01
N ASN A 47 13.84 1.96 0.72
CA ASN A 47 13.85 2.91 1.83
C ASN A 47 14.76 2.45 2.98
N ALA A 48 14.70 1.17 3.35
CA ALA A 48 15.55 0.60 4.39
C ALA A 48 17.03 0.65 3.99
N ALA A 49 17.34 0.30 2.74
CA ALA A 49 18.71 0.38 2.19
C ALA A 49 19.23 1.82 2.19
N ALA A 50 18.42 2.79 1.72
CA ALA A 50 18.78 4.19 1.71
C ALA A 50 18.99 4.73 3.13
N THR A 51 18.10 4.38 4.06
CA THR A 51 18.20 4.83 5.46
C THR A 51 19.41 4.21 6.15
N TYR A 52 19.72 2.93 5.90
CA TYR A 52 20.92 2.28 6.45
C TYR A 52 22.20 2.88 5.87
N GLY A 53 22.25 3.16 4.57
CA GLY A 53 23.37 3.86 3.94
C GLY A 53 23.58 5.26 4.53
N LEU A 54 22.49 6.03 4.68
CA LEU A 54 22.54 7.33 5.35
C LEU A 54 22.96 7.18 6.81
N ALA A 55 22.48 6.16 7.52
CA ALA A 55 22.78 5.81 8.91
C ALA A 55 24.29 5.73 9.14
N HIS A 56 24.95 4.95 8.29
CA HIS A 56 26.38 4.72 8.32
C HIS A 56 27.20 6.00 8.09
N LEU A 57 26.78 6.84 7.15
CA LEU A 57 27.51 8.08 6.83
C LEU A 57 27.47 9.10 7.97
N ALA A 58 26.32 9.33 8.63
CA ALA A 58 26.29 10.34 9.70
C ALA A 58 26.87 9.84 11.05
N HIS A 59 27.03 8.53 11.25
CA HIS A 59 27.79 8.03 12.41
C HIS A 59 29.28 8.38 12.33
N ALA A 60 29.80 8.65 11.14
CA ALA A 60 31.19 9.08 10.99
C ALA A 60 31.43 10.56 11.36
N VAL A 61 30.37 11.36 11.59
CA VAL A 61 30.48 12.84 11.58
C VAL A 61 30.08 13.50 12.91
N SER A 62 29.44 12.81 13.88
CA SER A 62 29.02 13.47 15.14
C SER A 62 28.77 12.51 16.31
N GLU A 63 29.04 12.98 17.54
CA GLU A 63 28.51 12.41 18.79
C GLU A 63 26.99 12.65 18.87
N PRO A 64 26.16 11.60 18.86
CA PRO A 64 24.70 11.77 18.80
C PRO A 64 24.11 12.08 20.18
N SER A 65 23.34 13.17 20.29
CA SER A 65 22.40 13.35 21.40
C SER A 65 21.16 12.47 21.21
N ASP A 66 20.51 12.04 22.30
CA ASP A 66 19.32 11.17 22.25
C ASP A 66 18.22 11.74 21.32
N LEU A 67 18.02 13.06 21.38
CA LEU A 67 17.04 13.75 20.54
C LEU A 67 17.45 13.79 19.06
N ALA A 68 18.74 13.92 18.75
CA ALA A 68 19.23 13.84 17.38
C ALA A 68 19.07 12.43 16.79
N VAL A 69 19.28 11.39 17.59
CA VAL A 69 19.05 10.00 17.19
C VAL A 69 17.56 9.77 16.90
N LYS A 70 16.67 10.22 17.80
CA LYS A 70 15.22 10.12 17.60
C LYS A 70 14.76 10.87 16.36
N ALA A 71 15.17 12.12 16.17
CA ALA A 71 14.80 12.93 15.00
C ALA A 71 15.24 12.28 13.68
N ARG A 72 16.47 11.76 13.63
CA ARG A 72 16.99 11.05 12.44
C ARG A 72 16.17 9.81 12.14
N LEU A 73 15.88 9.02 13.18
CA LEU A 73 15.05 7.84 13.05
C LEU A 73 13.64 8.23 12.60
N SER A 74 13.00 9.27 13.14
CA SER A 74 11.65 9.71 12.72
C SER A 74 11.57 10.02 11.22
N LEU A 75 12.68 10.47 10.61
CA LEU A 75 12.77 10.75 9.18
C LEU A 75 13.04 9.53 8.29
N ALA A 76 13.21 8.33 8.86
CA ALA A 76 13.52 7.11 8.12
C ALA A 76 12.47 6.69 7.07
N PHE A 77 11.22 7.16 7.20
CA PHE A 77 10.16 6.89 6.22
C PHE A 77 9.99 8.00 5.19
N LEU A 78 10.75 9.10 5.30
CA LEU A 78 10.67 10.20 4.35
C LEU A 78 11.07 9.79 2.92
N PRO A 79 12.15 9.00 2.69
CA PRO A 79 12.47 8.53 1.34
C PRO A 79 11.36 7.68 0.74
N ALA A 80 10.73 6.79 1.51
CA ALA A 80 9.57 6.01 1.06
C ALA A 80 8.40 6.91 0.63
N ALA A 81 8.09 7.95 1.41
CA ALA A 81 7.04 8.91 1.05
C ALA A 81 7.34 9.58 -0.29
N ILE A 82 8.57 10.07 -0.47
CA ILE A 82 9.02 10.69 -1.73
C ILE A 82 8.91 9.69 -2.89
N LEU A 83 9.34 8.45 -2.71
CA LEU A 83 9.25 7.41 -3.74
C LEU A 83 7.80 7.12 -4.14
N PHE A 84 6.88 6.98 -3.19
CA PHE A 84 5.46 6.81 -3.50
C PHE A 84 4.87 8.02 -4.23
N LEU A 85 5.25 9.24 -3.85
CA LEU A 85 4.82 10.45 -4.55
C LEU A 85 5.37 10.49 -5.98
N LEU A 86 6.66 10.20 -6.18
CA LEU A 86 7.28 10.13 -7.50
C LEU A 86 6.62 9.07 -8.38
N LEU A 87 6.30 7.89 -7.82
CA LEU A 87 5.56 6.84 -8.52
C LEU A 87 4.13 7.26 -8.87
N ALA A 88 3.49 8.12 -8.07
CA ALA A 88 2.18 8.68 -8.39
C ALA A 88 2.24 9.72 -9.53
N LEU A 89 3.31 10.53 -9.57
CA LEU A 89 3.47 11.62 -10.54
C LEU A 89 4.04 11.13 -11.88
N ASN A 90 5.02 10.24 -11.86
CA ASN A 90 5.79 9.82 -13.05
C ASN A 90 5.32 8.48 -13.64
N ARG A 91 4.00 8.25 -13.62
CA ARG A 91 3.38 6.98 -14.00
C ARG A 91 3.71 6.51 -15.41
N GLY A 92 3.72 7.42 -16.39
CA GLY A 92 4.04 7.06 -17.78
C GLY A 92 5.44 6.48 -17.95
N MET A 93 6.38 6.86 -17.08
CA MET A 93 7.76 6.36 -17.09
C MET A 93 7.90 5.10 -16.23
N ALA A 94 7.20 5.03 -15.09
CA ALA A 94 7.15 3.84 -14.24
C ALA A 94 6.48 2.63 -14.93
N GLY A 95 5.52 2.89 -15.82
CA GLY A 95 4.89 1.85 -16.63
C GLY A 95 5.83 1.24 -17.67
N ALA A 96 6.76 2.04 -18.22
CA ALA A 96 7.77 1.60 -19.17
C ALA A 96 9.00 0.93 -18.50
N LEU A 97 9.28 1.26 -17.24
CA LEU A 97 10.55 0.94 -16.57
C LEU A 97 10.55 -0.26 -15.59
N LEU A 98 9.60 -1.23 -15.66
CA LEU A 98 9.76 -2.65 -15.21
C LEU A 98 8.57 -3.30 -14.46
N ILE A 99 7.43 -2.65 -14.20
CA ILE A 99 6.44 -3.24 -13.24
C ILE A 99 4.99 -3.31 -13.74
N GLU A 100 4.61 -2.70 -14.87
CA GLU A 100 3.19 -2.59 -15.25
C GLU A 100 2.71 -3.49 -16.40
N ALA A 101 3.61 -4.20 -17.07
CA ALA A 101 3.23 -5.22 -18.04
C ALA A 101 2.46 -6.36 -17.34
N GLY A 102 1.12 -6.37 -17.47
CA GLY A 102 0.24 -7.36 -16.83
C GLY A 102 -0.37 -6.93 -15.49
N SER A 103 -0.31 -5.63 -15.16
CA SER A 103 -0.97 -5.10 -13.97
C SER A 103 -2.50 -5.33 -13.99
N PRO A 104 -3.13 -5.77 -12.88
CA PRO A 104 -4.58 -5.92 -12.78
C PRO A 104 -5.35 -4.60 -12.62
N LEU A 105 -4.65 -3.48 -12.38
CA LEU A 105 -5.25 -2.16 -12.17
C LEU A 105 -4.89 -1.19 -13.29
N SER A 106 -5.80 -0.26 -13.58
CA SER A 106 -5.59 0.84 -14.52
C SER A 106 -4.76 1.97 -13.92
N ASP A 107 -4.12 2.77 -14.78
CA ASP A 107 -3.22 3.86 -14.36
C ASP A 107 -3.83 4.80 -13.32
N GLY A 108 -5.11 5.13 -13.47
CA GLY A 108 -5.83 6.02 -12.56
C GLY A 108 -6.11 5.42 -11.17
N GLN A 109 -6.35 4.12 -11.08
CA GLN A 109 -6.51 3.41 -9.81
C GLN A 109 -5.18 3.36 -9.05
N TRP A 110 -4.12 3.25 -9.81
CA TRP A 110 -2.79 2.92 -9.36
C TRP A 110 -2.03 4.18 -8.93
N ARG A 111 -2.30 5.33 -9.59
CA ARG A 111 -1.99 6.67 -9.08
C ARG A 111 -2.66 6.93 -7.72
N ARG A 112 -3.94 6.59 -7.59
CA ARG A 112 -4.68 6.73 -6.32
C ARG A 112 -4.09 5.88 -5.21
N ALA A 113 -3.73 4.63 -5.51
CA ALA A 113 -3.06 3.75 -4.56
C ALA A 113 -1.72 4.33 -4.08
N TYR A 114 -0.87 4.83 -4.98
CA TYR A 114 0.40 5.44 -4.59
C TYR A 114 0.23 6.73 -3.79
N LEU A 115 -0.76 7.57 -4.11
CA LEU A 115 -1.08 8.75 -3.30
C LEU A 115 -1.53 8.37 -1.88
N ALA A 116 -2.33 7.30 -1.74
CA ALA A 116 -2.74 6.81 -0.43
C ALA A 116 -1.56 6.24 0.37
N LEU A 117 -0.64 5.52 -0.29
CA LEU A 117 0.59 5.02 0.33
C LEU A 117 1.55 6.16 0.72
N PHE A 118 1.66 7.21 -0.11
CA PHE A 118 2.36 8.45 0.22
C PHE A 118 1.77 9.12 1.47
N ALA A 119 0.44 9.26 1.52
CA ALA A 119 -0.25 9.83 2.67
C ALA A 119 0.00 9.00 3.94
N GLY A 120 -0.03 7.67 3.84
CA GLY A 120 0.31 6.76 4.94
C GLY A 120 1.75 6.91 5.44
N ALA A 121 2.73 6.94 4.52
CA ALA A 121 4.13 7.15 4.87
C ALA A 121 4.36 8.52 5.52
N THR A 122 3.72 9.57 4.98
CA THR A 122 3.79 10.93 5.54
C THR A 122 3.16 10.99 6.93
N PHE A 123 2.01 10.33 7.12
CA PHE A 123 1.35 10.22 8.43
C PHE A 123 2.27 9.58 9.46
N ILE A 124 2.95 8.48 9.11
CA ILE A 124 3.95 7.84 9.98
C ILE A 124 5.04 8.84 10.38
N VAL A 125 5.63 9.55 9.41
CA VAL A 125 6.69 10.54 9.68
C VAL A 125 6.19 11.64 10.63
N ILE A 126 4.98 12.16 10.41
CA ILE A 126 4.39 13.20 11.28
C ILE A 126 4.22 12.69 12.70
N ILE A 127 3.64 11.50 12.88
CA ILE A 127 3.45 10.91 14.21
C ILE A 127 4.80 10.70 14.89
N GLU A 128 5.80 10.14 14.18
CA GLU A 128 7.14 9.90 14.71
C GLU A 128 7.86 11.20 15.15
N ILE A 129 7.68 12.30 14.41
CA ILE A 129 8.28 13.60 14.76
C ILE A 129 7.60 14.20 15.98
N ILE A 130 6.27 14.18 16.04
CA ILE A 130 5.51 14.76 17.16
C ILE A 130 5.74 13.99 18.45
N THR A 131 5.81 12.66 18.37
CA THR A 131 5.91 11.78 19.54
C THR A 131 7.33 11.65 20.08
N ALA A 132 8.36 11.82 19.24
CA ALA A 132 9.77 11.71 19.62
C ALA A 132 10.17 12.57 20.85
N PRO A 133 9.78 13.86 20.97
CA PRO A 133 10.10 14.66 22.16
C PRO A 133 9.14 14.42 23.34
N ILE A 134 7.99 13.78 23.12
CA ILE A 134 6.95 13.61 24.14
C ILE A 134 7.11 12.29 24.89
N LEU A 135 7.42 11.21 24.18
CA LEU A 135 7.47 9.87 24.74
C LEU A 135 8.88 9.50 25.25
N PRO A 136 8.96 8.72 26.35
CA PRO A 136 10.19 8.02 26.72
C PRO A 136 10.67 7.10 25.59
N THR A 137 11.97 6.75 25.59
CA THR A 137 12.60 6.03 24.48
C THR A 137 11.98 4.66 24.22
N ASP A 138 11.69 3.86 25.26
CA ASP A 138 11.14 2.51 25.11
C ASP A 138 9.74 2.48 24.46
N PRO A 139 8.73 3.22 24.96
CA PRO A 139 7.41 3.23 24.32
C PRO A 139 7.45 3.89 22.94
N TRP A 140 8.34 4.87 22.72
CA TRP A 140 8.54 5.44 21.39
C TRP A 140 9.09 4.42 20.39
N LEU A 141 10.09 3.62 20.77
CA LEU A 141 10.63 2.54 19.94
C LEU A 141 9.56 1.46 19.65
N ALA A 142 8.77 1.08 20.64
CA ALA A 142 7.67 0.14 20.47
C ALA A 142 6.65 0.68 19.45
N MET A 143 6.19 1.93 19.62
CA MET A 143 5.29 2.60 18.69
C MET A 143 5.88 2.64 17.27
N ARG A 144 7.14 3.04 17.14
CA ARG A 144 7.86 3.12 15.87
C ARG A 144 7.95 1.80 15.13
N SER A 145 8.09 0.69 15.85
CA SER A 145 8.15 -0.65 15.25
C SER A 145 6.79 -1.13 14.75
N LEU A 146 5.71 -0.77 15.45
CA LEU A 146 4.35 -1.28 15.18
C LEU A 146 3.56 -0.40 14.22
N LEU A 147 3.70 0.92 14.33
CA LEU A 147 2.90 1.90 13.60
C LEU A 147 2.99 1.72 12.08
N PRO A 148 4.18 1.57 11.45
CA PRO A 148 4.26 1.39 10.01
C PRO A 148 3.53 0.13 9.55
N MET A 149 3.72 -0.98 10.25
CA MET A 149 3.08 -2.25 9.91
C MET A 149 1.56 -2.11 9.94
N LEU A 150 1.00 -1.53 11.01
CA LEU A 150 -0.44 -1.32 11.14
C LEU A 150 -0.99 -0.43 10.02
N VAL A 151 -0.34 0.70 9.74
CA VAL A 151 -0.76 1.65 8.70
C VAL A 151 -0.75 0.99 7.33
N PHE A 152 0.33 0.29 6.96
CA PHE A 152 0.41 -0.36 5.65
C PHE A 152 -0.58 -1.51 5.49
N VAL A 153 -0.78 -2.34 6.53
CA VAL A 153 -1.77 -3.43 6.47
C VAL A 153 -3.18 -2.89 6.25
N ILE A 154 -3.58 -1.85 7.00
CA ILE A 154 -4.89 -1.20 6.83
C ILE A 154 -5.02 -0.62 5.42
N LEU A 155 -4.00 0.08 4.93
CA LEU A 155 -4.02 0.67 3.59
C LEU A 155 -4.10 -0.40 2.50
N TRP A 156 -3.34 -1.49 2.59
CA TRP A 156 -3.40 -2.57 1.63
C TRP A 156 -4.78 -3.21 1.56
N LEU A 157 -5.38 -3.51 2.71
CA LEU A 157 -6.72 -4.09 2.77
C LEU A 157 -7.79 -3.12 2.25
N ALA A 158 -7.74 -1.85 2.65
CA ALA A 158 -8.69 -0.82 2.24
C ALA A 158 -8.60 -0.55 0.72
N LEU A 159 -7.38 -0.44 0.18
CA LEU A 159 -7.15 -0.23 -1.25
C LEU A 159 -7.54 -1.46 -2.06
N ALA A 160 -7.14 -2.67 -1.66
CA ALA A 160 -7.53 -3.89 -2.35
C ALA A 160 -9.06 -4.05 -2.39
N GLY A 161 -9.74 -3.80 -1.27
CA GLY A 161 -11.20 -3.86 -1.18
C GLY A 161 -11.90 -2.77 -2.01
N GLY A 162 -11.39 -1.54 -1.97
CA GLY A 162 -11.95 -0.41 -2.73
C GLY A 162 -11.76 -0.57 -4.24
N LEU A 163 -10.60 -1.03 -4.67
CA LEU A 163 -10.25 -1.19 -6.08
C LEU A 163 -10.92 -2.43 -6.70
N ALA A 164 -11.04 -3.55 -5.96
CA ALA A 164 -11.74 -4.74 -6.44
C ALA A 164 -13.25 -4.50 -6.66
N ARG A 165 -13.85 -3.56 -5.92
CA ARG A 165 -15.28 -3.20 -6.05
C ARG A 165 -15.55 -2.15 -7.14
N SER A 166 -14.53 -1.50 -7.66
CA SER A 166 -14.65 -0.45 -8.69
C SER A 166 -13.89 -0.84 -9.95
N PRO A 167 -14.36 -1.88 -10.68
CA PRO A 167 -13.80 -2.19 -11.99
C PRO A 167 -14.00 -1.00 -12.91
N ASP A 168 -12.95 -0.64 -13.62
CA ASP A 168 -12.86 0.59 -14.40
C ASP A 168 -13.97 0.61 -15.47
N ARG A 169 -14.88 1.59 -15.40
CA ARG A 169 -15.99 1.77 -16.36
C ARG A 169 -15.54 2.43 -17.66
N THR A 170 -14.24 2.43 -17.96
CA THR A 170 -13.61 3.18 -19.05
C THR A 170 -13.58 2.44 -20.38
N LEU A 171 -14.09 1.20 -20.46
CA LEU A 171 -14.34 0.47 -21.72
C LEU A 171 -15.72 0.79 -22.35
N LYS A 172 -16.20 2.02 -22.19
CA LYS A 172 -17.36 2.56 -22.92
C LYS A 172 -17.10 4.02 -23.30
N ALA A 173 -16.25 4.21 -24.31
CA ALA A 173 -16.23 5.43 -25.12
C ALA A 173 -15.82 5.03 -26.54
#